data_AF-A0A920AJ84-F1
#
_entry.id   AF-A0A920AJ84-F1
#
_cell.length_a   1.000
_cell.length_b   1.000
_cell.length_c   1.000
_cell.angle_alpha   90.00
_cell.angle_beta   90.00
_cell.angle_gamma   90.00
#
_symmetry.space_group_name_H-M   'P 1'
#
loop_
_entity.id
_entity.type
_entity.pdbx_description
1 polymer ?
#
loop_
_entity_poly.entity_id
_entity_poly.type
_entity_poly.pdbx_seq_one_letter_code
_entity_poly.pdbx_strand_id
1 'polypeptide(L)' 'MIASGSMVLENMKIPPRSLVMGNPARIRGEINERHVELIKLSSSTYVDKVKLYLDSEQFS' A
#
# COMPACT_ATOMS: atom_id res chain seq x y z
N MET A 1 -4.74 5.29 0.55
CA MET A 1 -4.81 3.82 0.75
C MET A 1 -5.93 3.27 -0.11
N ILE A 2 -5.69 2.18 -0.83
CA ILE A 2 -6.70 1.48 -1.64
C ILE A 2 -6.90 0.11 -1.01
N ALA A 3 -8.14 -0.27 -0.71
CA ALA A 3 -8.45 -1.57 -0.15
C ALA A 3 -8.35 -2.68 -1.20
N SER A 4 -8.03 -3.89 -0.74
CA SER A 4 -8.02 -5.09 -1.59
C SER A 4 -9.36 -5.27 -2.31
N GLY A 5 -9.30 -5.70 -3.58
CA GLY A 5 -10.49 -5.92 -4.41
C GLY A 5 -11.18 -4.65 -4.90
N SER A 6 -10.56 -3.48 -4.77
CA SER A 6 -11.14 -2.22 -5.26
C SER A 6 -10.86 -2.00 -6.75
N MET A 7 -11.86 -1.52 -7.50
CA MET A 7 -11.74 -1.18 -8.93
C MET A 7 -11.77 0.33 -9.12
N VAL A 8 -10.60 0.94 -9.28
CA VAL A 8 -10.46 2.38 -9.54
C VAL A 8 -10.77 2.65 -11.02
N LEU A 9 -11.71 3.57 -11.28
CA LEU A 9 -12.10 3.94 -12.63
C LEU A 9 -11.04 4.85 -13.29
N GLU A 10 -11.01 4.84 -14.62
CA GLU A 10 -10.14 5.73 -15.39
C GLU A 10 -10.40 7.20 -15.05
N ASN A 11 -9.33 8.00 -15.00
CA ASN A 11 -9.37 9.43 -14.66
C ASN A 11 -9.89 9.76 -13.24
N MET A 12 -10.04 8.78 -12.36
CA MET A 12 -10.43 9.03 -10.97
C MET A 12 -9.33 9.80 -10.22
N LYS A 13 -9.63 11.03 -9.79
CA LYS A 13 -8.73 11.83 -8.94
C LYS A 13 -8.92 11.45 -7.47
N ILE A 14 -7.87 10.88 -6.89
CA ILE A 14 -7.85 10.46 -5.47
C ILE A 14 -7.00 11.47 -4.68
N PRO A 15 -7.58 12.26 -3.77
CA PRO A 15 -6.82 13.17 -2.92
C PRO A 15 -5.81 12.42 -2.03
N PRO A 16 -4.69 13.06 -1.65
CA PRO A 16 -3.78 12.52 -0.63
C PRO A 16 -4.53 12.12 0.63
N ARG A 17 -4.02 11.11 1.34
CA ARG A 17 -4.60 10.59 2.59
C ARG A 17 -6.03 10.05 2.47
N SER A 18 -6.55 9.78 1.27
CA SER A 18 -7.86 9.16 1.09
C SER A 18 -7.85 7.65 1.34
N LEU A 19 -8.91 7.12 1.95
CA LEU A 19 -9.25 5.70 2.01
C LEU A 19 -10.24 5.37 0.89
N VAL A 20 -9.84 4.51 -0.04
CA VAL A 20 -10.60 4.17 -1.25
C VAL A 20 -10.94 2.69 -1.25
N MET A 21 -12.23 2.34 -1.40
CA MET A 21 -12.70 0.96 -1.33
C MET A 21 -13.87 0.66 -2.27
N GLY A 22 -13.95 -0.59 -2.75
CA GLY A 22 -15.12 -1.17 -3.43
C GLY A 22 -14.98 -1.33 -4.96
N ASN A 23 -16.00 -1.92 -5.58
CA ASN A 23 -16.07 -2.14 -7.02
C ASN A 23 -17.46 -1.67 -7.55
N PRO A 24 -17.57 -0.48 -8.19
CA PRO A 24 -16.50 0.49 -8.45
C PRO A 24 -16.03 1.20 -7.17
N ALA A 25 -14.76 1.60 -7.14
CA ALA A 25 -14.13 2.17 -5.96
C ALA A 25 -14.66 3.57 -5.65
N ARG A 26 -14.86 3.84 -4.36
CA ARG A 26 -15.27 5.17 -3.86
C ARG A 26 -14.39 5.61 -2.70
N ILE A 27 -14.21 6.92 -2.57
CA ILE A 27 -13.56 7.52 -1.39
C ILE A 27 -14.52 7.36 -0.21
N ARG A 28 -14.06 6.67 0.84
CA ARG A 28 -14.84 6.39 2.07
C ARG A 28 -14.47 7.31 3.23
N GLY A 29 -13.39 8.09 3.10
CA GLY A 29 -12.94 9.04 4.10
C GLY A 29 -11.43 9.21 4.04
N GLU A 30 -10.84 9.63 5.16
CA GLU A 30 -9.40 9.75 5.33
C GLU A 30 -8.79 8.49 5.95
N ILE A 31 -7.49 8.28 5.68
CA ILE A 31 -6.70 7.28 6.38
C ILE A 31 -6.40 7.74 7.80
N ASN A 32 -6.53 6.82 8.76
CA ASN A 32 -6.10 7.06 10.13
C ASN A 32 -4.58 6.89 10.28
N GLU A 33 -4.08 7.21 11.47
CA GLU A 33 -2.65 7.12 11.78
C GLU A 33 -2.12 5.68 11.73
N ARG A 34 -2.91 4.71 12.19
CA ARG A 34 -2.58 3.27 12.10
C ARG A 34 -2.35 2.82 10.65
N HIS A 35 -3.15 3.30 9.70
CA HIS A 35 -2.97 3.02 8.28
C HIS A 35 -1.63 3.57 7.77
N VAL A 36 -1.22 4.75 8.24
CA VAL A 36 0.07 5.36 7.88
C VAL A 36 1.23 4.53 8.44
N GLU A 37 1.14 4.10 9.70
CA GLU A 37 2.13 3.22 10.33
C GLU A 37 2.26 1.88 9.59
N LEU A 38 1.15 1.26 9.22
CA LEU A 38 1.14 0.00 8.45
C LEU A 38 1.79 0.15 7.07
N ILE A 39 1.57 1.28 6.39
CA ILE A 39 2.23 1.56 5.11
C ILE A 39 3.74 1.66 5.29
N LYS A 40 4.21 2.39 6.32
CA LYS A 40 5.64 2.53 6.63
C LYS A 40 6.28 1.18 6.97
N LEU A 41 5.63 0.39 7.84
CA LEU A 41 6.10 -0.93 8.24
C LEU A 41 6.17 -1.89 7.05
N SER A 42 5.16 -1.87 6.19
CA SER A 42 5.14 -2.71 4.99
C SER A 42 6.31 -2.35 4.08
N SER A 43 6.56 -1.05 3.85
CA SER A 43 7.70 -0.58 3.07
C SER A 43 9.04 -1.00 3.64
N SER A 44 9.26 -0.83 4.95
CA SER A 44 10.53 -1.23 5.59
C SER A 44 10.74 -2.74 5.50
N THR A 45 9.69 -3.52 5.73
CA THR A 45 9.74 -4.98 5.64
C THR A 45 10.15 -5.46 4.24
N TYR A 46 9.66 -4.83 3.17
CA TYR A 46 10.09 -5.19 1.81
C TYR A 46 11.56 -4.84 1.57
N VAL A 47 12.03 -3.68 2.04
CA VAL A 47 13.45 -3.29 1.92
C VAL A 47 14.36 -4.27 2.66
N ASP A 48 13.98 -4.68 3.87
CA ASP A 48 14.76 -5.64 4.67
C ASP A 48 14.77 -7.03 4.03
N LYS A 49 13.63 -7.47 3.45
CA LYS A 49 13.56 -8.72 2.68
C LYS A 49 14.46 -8.68 1.46
N VAL A 50 14.51 -7.57 0.72
CA VAL A 50 15.40 -7.43 -0.44
C VAL A 50 16.87 -7.62 -0.03
N LYS A 51 17.29 -7.00 1.08
CA LYS A 51 18.66 -7.19 1.60
C LYS A 51 18.94 -8.66 1.96
N LEU A 52 18.00 -9.31 2.64
CA LEU A 52 18.12 -10.72 3.01
C LEU A 52 18.26 -11.61 1.78
N TYR A 53 17.46 -11.40 0.74
CA TYR A 53 17.51 -12.22 -0.47
C TYR A 53 18.79 -11.98 -1.29
N LEU A 54 19.22 -10.73 -1.43
CA LEU A 54 20.49 -10.40 -2.10
C LEU A 54 21.70 -11.02 -1.39
N ASP A 55 21.73 -10.99 -0.06
CA ASP A 55 22.79 -11.63 0.73
C ASP A 55 22.72 -13.16 0.61
N SER A 56 21.51 -13.74 0.60
CA SER A 56 21.32 -15.20 0.45
C SER A 56 21.70 -15.73 -0.94
N GLU A 57 21.53 -14.94 -2.01
CA GLU A 57 21.97 -15.30 -3.36
C GLU A 57 23.50 -15.27 -3.50
N GLN A 58 24.21 -14.60 -2.59
CA GLN A 58 25.68 -14.54 -2.60
C GLN A 58 26.34 -15.80 -1.99
N PHE A 59 25.54 -16.70 -1.41
CA PHE A 59 25.96 -17.99 -0.83
C PHE A 59 25.45 -19.22 -1.60
N SER A 60 24.98 -19.06 -2.84
CA SER A 60 24.70 -20.16 -3.78
C SER A 60 25.65 -20.15 -4.97
#